data_AF-A0A7S0IT32-F1
#
_entry.id   AF-A0A7S0IT32-F1
#
_cell.length_a   1.000
_cell.length_b   1.000
_cell.length_c   1.000
_cell.angle_alpha   90.00
_cell.angle_beta   90.00
_cell.angle_gamma   90.00
#
_symmetry.space_group_name_H-M   'P 1'
#
loop_
_entity.id
_entity.type
_entity.pdbx_description
1 polymer ?
#
loop_
_entity_poly.entity_id
_entity_poly.type
_entity_poly.pdbx_seq_one_letter_code
_entity_poly.pdbx_strand_id
1 'polypeptide(L)'
;ATTCASRRRVTLLPAPRDAVRVVIVSDTHEQLDCITLPPGHILCHTGDITFCARGGRNTLMAFNDLLKTLPFENKVVIAGNHDRHLEMMGRAEARSLLSEAHYLENTGVQLCGLHFWGSPFSPRHRGKRSHNRAFQYTEARTKMIMRYMPNDVDVLLTHGSSGSSYLRDAIDRVRPMLHAYGHDHEQHGARVEWEQLAPSSFAQAESVARRTGRGRARPLTVRVNAAICDARYRPVQLPVVVDLLPSRKPGQRI
;
A
#
# COMPACT_ATOMS: atom_id res chain seq x y z
N ALA A 1 -1.57 7.11 32.46
CA ALA A 1 -2.34 5.91 32.05
C ALA A 1 -3.41 6.37 31.07
N THR A 2 -3.08 6.40 29.78
CA THR A 2 -4.01 6.81 28.73
C THR A 2 -4.98 5.64 28.51
N THR A 3 -6.25 5.88 28.77
CA THR A 3 -7.33 4.92 28.58
C THR A 3 -7.35 4.44 27.13
N CYS A 4 -6.93 3.19 26.90
CA CYS A 4 -7.16 2.47 25.65
C CYS A 4 -8.68 2.44 25.45
N ALA A 5 -9.19 3.21 24.48
CA ALA A 5 -10.60 3.21 24.13
C ALA A 5 -11.05 1.75 23.91
N SER A 6 -12.22 1.38 24.44
CA SER A 6 -12.74 0.02 24.29
C SER A 6 -12.65 -0.40 22.82
N ARG A 7 -11.87 -1.45 22.55
CA ARG A 7 -11.67 -1.97 21.18
C ARG A 7 -13.06 -2.31 20.62
N ARG A 8 -13.58 -1.47 19.73
CA ARG A 8 -14.89 -1.68 19.11
C ARG A 8 -14.84 -3.00 18.36
N ARG A 9 -15.73 -3.93 18.70
CA ARG A 9 -15.83 -5.21 17.99
C ARG A 9 -16.29 -4.93 16.57
N VAL A 10 -15.41 -5.13 15.59
CA VAL A 10 -15.75 -5.02 14.16
C VAL A 10 -16.23 -6.38 13.68
N THR A 11 -17.52 -6.50 13.39
CA THR A 11 -18.07 -7.68 12.73
C THR A 11 -18.00 -7.49 11.23
N LEU A 12 -17.12 -8.22 10.56
CA LEU A 12 -17.08 -8.26 9.10
C LEU A 12 -18.05 -9.32 8.57
N LEU A 13 -18.60 -9.07 7.38
CA LEU A 13 -19.23 -10.13 6.60
C LEU A 13 -18.21 -11.23 6.27
N PRO A 14 -18.64 -12.51 6.13
CA PRO A 14 -17.77 -13.56 5.63
C PRO A 14 -17.12 -13.15 4.31
N ALA A 15 -15.83 -13.43 4.13
CA ALA A 15 -15.20 -13.22 2.84
C ALA A 15 -15.86 -14.15 1.80
N PRO A 16 -16.03 -13.70 0.55
CA PRO A 16 -16.43 -14.59 -0.53
C PRO A 16 -15.49 -15.81 -0.59
N ARG A 17 -16.04 -16.96 -1.00
CA ARG A 17 -15.25 -18.17 -1.20
C ARG A 17 -14.11 -17.89 -2.18
N ASP A 18 -12.91 -18.38 -1.86
CA ASP A 18 -11.68 -18.22 -2.65
C ASP A 18 -11.15 -16.78 -2.76
N ALA A 19 -11.73 -15.81 -2.03
CA ALA A 19 -11.23 -14.45 -1.97
C ALA A 19 -10.15 -14.26 -0.89
N VAL A 20 -9.16 -13.44 -1.22
CA VAL A 20 -8.14 -12.97 -0.30
C VAL A 20 -8.57 -11.62 0.27
N ARG A 21 -9.01 -11.65 1.52
CA ARG A 21 -9.22 -10.46 2.36
C ARG A 21 -7.92 -9.71 2.68
N VAL A 22 -7.81 -8.51 2.15
CA VAL A 22 -6.71 -7.55 2.41
C VAL A 22 -7.22 -6.44 3.34
N VAL A 23 -6.55 -6.26 4.47
CA VAL A 23 -6.81 -5.17 5.43
C VAL A 23 -5.76 -4.09 5.21
N ILE A 24 -6.18 -2.85 5.03
CA ILE A 24 -5.33 -1.75 4.58
C ILE A 24 -5.41 -0.62 5.59
N VAL A 25 -4.24 -0.15 6.01
CA VAL A 25 -4.05 1.01 6.87
C VAL A 25 -2.88 1.86 6.33
N SER A 26 -2.82 3.11 6.74
CA SER A 26 -1.75 4.04 6.40
C SER A 26 -1.70 5.15 7.44
N ASP A 27 -0.60 5.90 7.47
CA ASP A 27 -0.51 7.17 8.22
C ASP A 27 -0.90 6.94 9.70
N THR A 28 -0.36 5.86 10.27
CA THR A 28 -0.64 5.49 11.66
C THR A 28 0.19 6.32 12.63
N HIS A 29 1.34 6.84 12.18
CA HIS A 29 2.18 7.76 12.95
C HIS A 29 2.40 7.31 14.39
N GLU A 30 2.88 6.07 14.56
CA GLU A 30 3.18 5.40 15.84
C GLU A 30 1.95 4.98 16.65
N GLN A 31 0.74 5.04 16.08
CA GLN A 31 -0.52 4.75 16.77
C GLN A 31 -1.22 3.48 16.27
N LEU A 32 -0.49 2.51 15.69
CA LEU A 32 -1.08 1.28 15.18
C LEU A 32 -1.77 0.46 16.30
N ASP A 33 -1.28 0.51 17.52
CA ASP A 33 -1.83 -0.16 18.71
C ASP A 33 -3.16 0.46 19.20
N CYS A 34 -3.44 1.70 18.82
CA CYS A 34 -4.71 2.38 19.03
C CYS A 34 -5.80 1.96 18.03
N ILE A 35 -5.46 1.16 17.01
CA ILE A 35 -6.37 0.79 15.92
C ILE A 35 -6.88 -0.64 16.16
N THR A 36 -8.20 -0.82 16.09
CA THR A 36 -8.77 -2.18 16.06
C THR A 36 -8.76 -2.71 14.64
N LEU A 37 -7.79 -3.57 14.34
CA LEU A 37 -7.68 -4.23 13.03
C LEU A 37 -8.70 -5.39 12.94
N PRO A 38 -9.56 -5.41 11.90
CA PRO A 38 -10.43 -6.55 11.67
C PRO A 38 -9.63 -7.76 11.13
N PRO A 39 -10.17 -8.99 11.21
CA PRO A 39 -9.49 -10.17 10.70
C PRO A 39 -9.36 -10.14 9.17
N GLY A 40 -8.24 -10.66 8.66
CA GLY A 40 -7.97 -10.80 7.23
C GLY A 40 -6.77 -11.69 6.97
N HIS A 41 -6.49 -11.98 5.69
CA HIS A 41 -5.36 -12.82 5.30
C HIS A 41 -4.05 -12.01 5.23
N ILE A 42 -4.15 -10.77 4.76
CA ILE A 42 -2.99 -9.90 4.54
C ILE A 42 -3.27 -8.52 5.16
N LEU A 43 -2.35 -8.03 5.98
CA LEU A 43 -2.31 -6.63 6.42
C LEU A 43 -1.37 -5.83 5.50
N CYS A 44 -1.83 -4.70 4.98
CA CYS A 44 -1.04 -3.75 4.22
C CYS A 44 -0.94 -2.42 4.99
N HIS A 45 0.29 -1.93 5.20
CA HIS A 45 0.56 -0.59 5.74
C HIS A 45 1.20 0.29 4.67
N THR A 46 0.51 1.34 4.20
CA THR A 46 0.95 2.16 3.06
C THR A 46 1.79 3.40 3.44
N GLY A 47 2.64 3.26 4.46
CA GLY A 47 3.62 4.27 4.85
C GLY A 47 3.17 5.22 5.95
N ASP A 48 4.11 6.09 6.34
CA ASP A 48 4.00 6.99 7.49
C ASP A 48 3.75 6.23 8.79
N ILE A 49 4.69 5.32 9.05
CA ILE A 49 4.76 4.52 10.27
C ILE A 49 5.14 5.42 11.45
N THR A 50 6.09 6.34 11.22
CA THR A 50 6.65 7.23 12.25
C THR A 50 5.92 8.58 12.29
N PHE A 51 5.91 9.24 13.45
CA PHE A 51 5.25 10.54 13.61
C PHE A 51 6.09 11.68 13.04
N CYS A 52 7.41 11.58 13.05
CA CYS A 52 8.29 12.57 12.41
C CYS A 52 9.62 11.96 11.99
N ALA A 53 10.35 12.67 11.14
CA ALA A 53 11.69 12.28 10.69
C ALA A 53 12.74 12.09 11.82
N ARG A 54 12.43 12.46 13.08
CA ARG A 54 13.26 12.17 14.27
C ARG A 54 12.88 10.87 14.99
N GLY A 55 11.69 10.32 14.71
CA GLY A 55 11.27 8.98 15.12
C GLY A 55 12.27 7.97 14.55
N GLY A 56 12.98 7.32 15.45
CA GLY A 56 14.23 6.63 15.15
C GLY A 56 14.06 5.16 14.82
N ARG A 57 15.21 4.46 14.83
CA ARG A 57 15.30 2.99 14.76
C ARG A 57 14.45 2.29 15.83
N ASN A 58 14.39 2.83 17.04
CA ASN A 58 13.62 2.25 18.16
C ASN A 58 12.11 2.24 17.89
N THR A 59 11.57 3.31 17.31
CA THR A 59 10.16 3.38 16.91
C THR A 59 9.85 2.29 15.87
N LEU A 60 10.73 2.11 14.88
CA LEU A 60 10.55 1.07 13.86
C LEU A 60 10.67 -0.35 14.45
N MET A 61 11.55 -0.55 15.44
CA MET A 61 11.64 -1.81 16.19
C MET A 61 10.35 -2.08 16.97
N ALA A 62 9.83 -1.09 17.70
CA ALA A 62 8.56 -1.21 18.41
C ALA A 62 7.38 -1.50 17.46
N PHE A 63 7.37 -0.86 16.29
CA PHE A 63 6.41 -1.17 15.23
C PHE A 63 6.54 -2.62 14.75
N ASN A 64 7.76 -3.11 14.50
CA ASN A 64 7.99 -4.51 14.13
C ASN A 64 7.53 -5.49 15.21
N ASP A 65 7.83 -5.21 16.48
CA ASP A 65 7.38 -6.01 17.62
C ASP A 65 5.86 -6.02 17.73
N LEU A 66 5.20 -4.89 17.45
CA LEU A 66 3.74 -4.82 17.38
C LEU A 66 3.21 -5.68 16.25
N LEU A 67 3.78 -5.62 15.04
CA LEU A 67 3.38 -6.45 13.90
C LEU A 67 3.42 -7.95 14.23
N LYS A 68 4.40 -8.38 15.04
CA LYS A 68 4.51 -9.78 15.50
C LYS A 68 3.28 -10.27 16.26
N THR A 69 2.62 -9.37 17.00
CA THR A 69 1.45 -9.70 17.82
C THR A 69 0.15 -9.79 17.03
N LEU A 70 0.14 -9.29 15.79
CA LEU A 70 -1.09 -9.21 14.99
C LEU A 70 -1.40 -10.56 14.34
N PRO A 71 -2.69 -10.98 14.31
CA PRO A 71 -3.09 -12.30 13.83
C PRO A 71 -3.23 -12.35 12.29
N PHE A 72 -2.26 -11.78 11.57
CA PHE A 72 -2.19 -11.87 10.11
C PHE A 72 -1.03 -12.78 9.73
N GLU A 73 -1.31 -13.78 8.88
CA GLU A 73 -0.27 -14.65 8.34
C GLU A 73 0.74 -13.85 7.52
N ASN A 74 0.26 -12.87 6.76
CA ASN A 74 1.09 -12.04 5.90
C ASN A 74 0.91 -10.56 6.24
N LYS A 75 2.02 -9.82 6.31
CA LYS A 75 2.03 -8.36 6.43
C LYS A 75 2.91 -7.76 5.35
N VAL A 76 2.44 -6.71 4.68
CA VAL A 76 3.16 -5.98 3.64
C VAL A 76 3.26 -4.52 4.08
N VAL A 77 4.48 -3.99 4.09
CA VAL A 77 4.75 -2.64 4.58
C VAL A 77 5.54 -1.88 3.53
N ILE A 78 5.12 -0.65 3.27
CA ILE A 78 5.96 0.36 2.60
C ILE A 78 6.18 1.53 3.56
N ALA A 79 7.21 2.34 3.28
CA ALA A 79 7.46 3.58 3.99
C ALA A 79 6.68 4.76 3.39
N GLY A 80 6.64 5.89 4.11
CA GLY A 80 6.10 7.18 3.65
C GLY A 80 7.06 8.36 3.89
N ASN A 81 6.59 9.60 3.72
CA ASN A 81 7.45 10.78 3.83
C ASN A 81 7.94 11.10 5.25
N HIS A 82 7.32 10.55 6.28
CA HIS A 82 7.78 10.65 7.68
C HIS A 82 8.92 9.68 8.00
N ASP A 83 9.05 8.59 7.25
CA ASP A 83 9.91 7.45 7.58
C ASP A 83 11.37 7.62 7.13
N ARG A 84 11.97 8.77 7.45
CA ARG A 84 13.33 9.15 7.02
C ARG A 84 14.41 8.14 7.41
N HIS A 85 14.28 7.50 8.57
CA HIS A 85 15.25 6.48 8.99
C HIS A 85 15.24 5.26 8.06
N LEU A 86 14.08 4.83 7.54
CA LEU A 86 13.99 3.76 6.54
C LEU A 86 14.68 4.17 5.23
N GLU A 87 14.51 5.42 4.80
CA GLU A 87 15.22 5.95 3.62
C GLU A 87 16.75 5.95 3.83
N MET A 88 17.20 6.39 5.00
CA MET A 88 18.63 6.52 5.30
C MET A 88 19.34 5.18 5.45
N MET A 89 18.74 4.19 6.10
CA MET A 89 19.32 2.85 6.25
C MET A 89 19.29 2.04 4.95
N GLY A 90 18.38 2.39 4.06
CA GLY A 90 18.20 1.72 2.78
C GLY A 90 17.51 0.37 2.89
N ARG A 91 17.10 -0.15 1.74
CA ARG A 91 16.23 -1.31 1.59
C ARG A 91 16.68 -2.57 2.34
N ALA A 92 17.97 -2.90 2.31
CA ALA A 92 18.47 -4.14 2.88
C ALA A 92 18.33 -4.14 4.42
N GLU A 93 18.76 -3.05 5.05
CA GLU A 93 18.65 -2.91 6.50
C GLU A 93 17.19 -2.73 6.94
N ALA A 94 16.38 -1.98 6.18
CA ALA A 94 14.95 -1.83 6.43
C ALA A 94 14.21 -3.18 6.45
N ARG A 95 14.52 -4.08 5.50
CA ARG A 95 13.98 -5.45 5.49
C ARG A 95 14.44 -6.28 6.67
N SER A 96 15.70 -6.12 7.09
CA SER A 96 16.21 -6.83 8.26
C SER A 96 15.56 -6.35 9.55
N LEU A 97 15.26 -5.05 9.66
CA LEU A 97 14.63 -4.46 10.83
C LEU A 97 13.14 -4.78 10.90
N LEU A 98 12.42 -4.65 9.78
CA LEU A 98 11.00 -4.95 9.67
C LEU A 98 10.77 -6.42 9.32
N SER A 99 11.40 -7.33 10.07
CA SER A 99 11.43 -8.78 9.80
C SER A 99 10.06 -9.45 9.88
N GLU A 100 9.09 -8.84 10.57
CA GLU A 100 7.74 -9.37 10.77
C GLU A 100 6.79 -9.04 9.60
N ALA A 101 7.30 -8.38 8.56
CA ALA A 101 6.59 -8.03 7.34
C ALA A 101 7.46 -8.11 6.08
N HIS A 102 6.80 -8.23 4.94
CA HIS A 102 7.41 -7.98 3.64
C HIS A 102 7.56 -6.48 3.41
N TYR A 103 8.72 -5.92 3.76
CA TYR A 103 9.03 -4.52 3.42
C TYR A 103 9.34 -4.35 1.93
N LEU A 104 8.52 -3.55 1.25
CA LEU A 104 8.65 -3.26 -0.17
C LEU A 104 9.15 -1.83 -0.41
N GLU A 105 10.21 -1.72 -1.20
CA GLU A 105 10.75 -0.43 -1.62
C GLU A 105 11.07 -0.49 -3.12
N ASN A 106 10.09 -0.13 -3.95
CA ASN A 106 10.17 -0.28 -5.41
C ASN A 106 10.39 -1.75 -5.83
N THR A 107 9.74 -2.68 -5.12
CA THR A 107 9.88 -4.15 -5.29
C THR A 107 8.53 -4.84 -5.11
N GLY A 108 8.44 -6.11 -5.52
CA GLY A 108 7.24 -6.91 -5.35
C GLY A 108 7.42 -8.20 -4.55
N VAL A 109 6.30 -8.81 -4.18
CA VAL A 109 6.19 -10.11 -3.50
C VAL A 109 4.90 -10.81 -3.95
N GLN A 110 4.91 -12.14 -4.03
CA GLN A 110 3.72 -12.93 -4.34
C GLN A 110 3.18 -13.57 -3.05
N LEU A 111 1.93 -13.30 -2.71
CA LEU A 111 1.28 -13.76 -1.48
C LEU A 111 -0.16 -14.15 -1.80
N CYS A 112 -0.61 -15.31 -1.32
CA CYS A 112 -1.99 -15.79 -1.50
C CYS A 112 -2.47 -15.78 -2.98
N GLY A 113 -1.56 -16.01 -3.94
CA GLY A 113 -1.87 -15.99 -5.38
C GLY A 113 -2.02 -14.59 -5.99
N LEU A 114 -1.71 -13.53 -5.25
CA LEU A 114 -1.68 -12.14 -5.70
C LEU A 114 -0.23 -11.64 -5.82
N HIS A 115 0.04 -10.85 -6.86
CA HIS A 115 1.30 -10.14 -7.01
C HIS A 115 1.21 -8.71 -6.48
N PHE A 116 1.93 -8.45 -5.38
CA PHE A 116 2.06 -7.13 -4.79
C PHE A 116 3.28 -6.41 -5.37
N TRP A 117 3.17 -5.10 -5.61
CA TRP A 117 4.31 -4.22 -5.82
C TRP A 117 4.16 -2.97 -4.97
N GLY A 118 5.22 -2.61 -4.24
CA GLY A 118 5.21 -1.50 -3.30
C GLY A 118 6.28 -0.47 -3.59
N SER A 119 5.93 0.81 -3.52
CA SER A 119 6.85 1.94 -3.61
C SER A 119 6.54 2.96 -2.53
N PRO A 120 7.51 3.39 -1.71
CA PRO A 120 7.29 4.44 -0.72
C PRO A 120 7.20 5.85 -1.34
N PHE A 121 7.01 5.93 -2.67
CA PHE A 121 6.88 7.20 -3.38
C PHE A 121 5.94 8.16 -2.65
N SER A 122 6.46 9.34 -2.32
CA SER A 122 5.72 10.43 -1.72
C SER A 122 5.84 11.70 -2.58
N PRO A 123 4.75 12.45 -2.78
CA PRO A 123 4.78 13.66 -3.58
C PRO A 123 5.58 14.77 -2.88
N ARG A 124 6.31 15.55 -3.69
CA ARG A 124 6.97 16.78 -3.20
C ARG A 124 5.90 17.80 -2.86
N HIS A 125 5.92 18.31 -1.62
CA HIS A 125 5.05 19.39 -1.21
C HIS A 125 5.35 20.67 -2.00
N ARG A 126 4.31 21.30 -2.58
CA ARG A 126 4.40 22.61 -3.23
C ARG A 126 4.11 23.70 -2.19
N GLY A 127 5.10 24.10 -1.37
CA GLY A 127 4.90 25.15 -0.36
C GLY A 127 5.87 25.14 0.83
N LYS A 128 5.51 25.85 1.92
CA LYS A 128 6.36 26.02 3.12
C LYS A 128 6.70 24.66 3.78
N ARG A 129 7.94 24.23 3.50
CA ARG A 129 8.86 23.29 4.18
C ARG A 129 8.25 22.40 5.29
N SER A 130 7.61 21.30 4.88
CA SER A 130 7.56 20.12 5.74
C SER A 130 8.97 19.52 5.90
N HIS A 131 9.32 19.09 7.11
CA HIS A 131 10.56 18.36 7.38
C HIS A 131 10.46 16.86 7.01
N ASN A 132 9.25 16.36 6.75
CA ASN A 132 8.98 14.98 6.37
C ASN A 132 9.09 14.87 4.86
N ARG A 133 10.30 14.55 4.40
CA ARG A 133 10.71 14.57 2.99
C ARG A 133 11.25 13.24 2.49
N ALA A 134 11.07 12.17 3.26
CA ALA A 134 11.55 10.85 2.89
C ALA A 134 10.86 10.38 1.60
N PHE A 135 11.61 9.69 0.74
CA PHE A 135 11.11 9.07 -0.49
C PHE A 135 10.44 10.05 -1.50
N GLN A 136 10.75 11.34 -1.39
CA GLN A 136 10.38 12.36 -2.37
C GLN A 136 11.36 12.34 -3.55
N TYR A 137 11.18 11.36 -4.44
CA TYR A 137 12.08 11.16 -5.58
C TYR A 137 12.09 12.33 -6.57
N THR A 138 13.20 12.45 -7.31
CA THR A 138 13.27 13.30 -8.50
C THR A 138 12.34 12.76 -9.59
N GLU A 139 11.91 13.62 -10.51
CA GLU A 139 11.06 13.20 -11.63
C GLU A 139 11.68 12.07 -12.44
N ALA A 140 12.98 12.16 -12.75
CA ALA A 140 13.72 11.12 -13.47
C ALA A 140 13.72 9.78 -12.73
N ARG A 141 13.91 9.80 -11.40
CA ARG A 141 13.89 8.59 -10.58
C ARG A 141 12.47 8.01 -10.49
N THR A 142 11.46 8.84 -10.32
CA THR A 142 10.04 8.43 -10.37
C THR A 142 9.71 7.76 -11.71
N LYS A 143 10.08 8.37 -12.84
CA LYS A 143 9.92 7.79 -14.17
C LYS A 143 10.56 6.40 -14.28
N MET A 144 11.80 6.26 -13.81
CA MET A 144 12.51 4.97 -13.85
C MET A 144 11.80 3.90 -13.02
N ILE A 145 11.43 4.22 -11.78
CA ILE A 145 10.72 3.30 -10.87
C ILE A 145 9.39 2.86 -11.46
N MET A 146 8.57 3.81 -11.92
CA MET A 146 7.23 3.54 -12.43
C MET A 146 7.25 2.78 -13.76
N ARG A 147 8.30 2.96 -14.58
CA ARG A 147 8.54 2.13 -15.78
C ARG A 147 9.03 0.72 -15.45
N TYR A 148 9.77 0.55 -14.37
CA TYR A 148 10.28 -0.75 -13.93
C TYR A 148 9.19 -1.64 -13.32
N MET A 149 8.09 -1.06 -12.82
CA MET A 149 6.95 -1.81 -12.28
C MET A 149 6.46 -2.91 -13.26
N PRO A 150 6.36 -4.18 -12.84
CA PRO A 150 5.87 -5.28 -13.68
C PRO A 150 4.44 -5.05 -14.18
N ASN A 151 4.08 -5.64 -15.32
CA ASN A 151 2.72 -5.56 -15.89
C ASN A 151 1.71 -6.49 -15.21
N ASP A 152 2.17 -7.43 -14.40
CA ASP A 152 1.34 -8.47 -13.77
C ASP A 152 1.10 -8.20 -12.29
N VAL A 153 1.11 -6.92 -11.87
CA VAL A 153 0.82 -6.53 -10.48
C VAL A 153 -0.69 -6.55 -10.26
N ASP A 154 -1.12 -7.27 -9.23
CA ASP A 154 -2.51 -7.28 -8.77
C ASP A 154 -2.79 -6.17 -7.78
N VAL A 155 -1.84 -5.93 -6.86
CA VAL A 155 -1.98 -4.95 -5.78
C VAL A 155 -0.80 -3.99 -5.79
N LEU A 156 -1.07 -2.73 -6.09
CA LEU A 156 -0.12 -1.64 -6.05
C LEU A 156 -0.23 -0.93 -4.70
N LEU A 157 0.88 -0.82 -3.98
CA LEU A 157 1.01 -0.01 -2.78
C LEU A 157 1.90 1.21 -3.08
N THR A 158 1.38 2.42 -2.91
CA THR A 158 2.21 3.64 -2.87
C THR A 158 1.88 4.47 -1.65
N HIS A 159 2.81 5.30 -1.16
CA HIS A 159 2.46 6.16 -0.03
C HIS A 159 1.56 7.31 -0.47
N GLY A 160 2.00 8.09 -1.46
CA GLY A 160 1.15 9.09 -2.11
C GLY A 160 0.56 8.61 -3.43
N SER A 161 -0.55 9.21 -3.85
CA SER A 161 -1.26 8.87 -5.10
C SER A 161 -1.26 9.99 -6.14
N SER A 162 -0.92 11.21 -5.73
CA SER A 162 -1.05 12.43 -6.54
C SER A 162 0.32 13.01 -6.95
N GLY A 163 0.31 13.97 -7.86
CA GLY A 163 1.50 14.77 -8.20
C GLY A 163 2.54 14.15 -9.14
N SER A 164 2.27 12.97 -9.73
CA SER A 164 3.13 12.33 -10.72
C SER A 164 2.34 11.83 -11.93
N SER A 165 2.64 12.31 -13.14
CA SER A 165 2.13 11.70 -14.38
C SER A 165 2.64 10.27 -14.55
N TYR A 166 3.90 9.99 -14.21
CA TYR A 166 4.47 8.65 -14.37
C TYR A 166 3.81 7.59 -13.48
N LEU A 167 3.33 7.96 -12.29
CA LEU A 167 2.55 7.03 -11.46
C LEU A 167 1.19 6.74 -12.13
N ARG A 168 0.52 7.77 -12.65
CA ARG A 168 -0.73 7.62 -13.42
C ARG A 168 -0.52 6.72 -14.64
N ASP A 169 0.44 7.05 -15.50
CA ASP A 169 0.79 6.26 -16.68
C ASP A 169 1.10 4.79 -16.33
N ALA A 170 1.74 4.55 -15.18
CA ALA A 170 2.06 3.21 -14.73
C ALA A 170 0.84 2.45 -14.20
N ILE A 171 -0.08 3.13 -13.50
CA ILE A 171 -1.38 2.55 -13.13
C ILE A 171 -2.17 2.21 -14.39
N ASP A 172 -2.21 3.10 -15.38
CA ASP A 172 -2.97 2.91 -16.63
C ASP A 172 -2.39 1.76 -17.48
N ARG A 173 -1.05 1.61 -17.46
CA ARG A 173 -0.33 0.51 -18.10
C ARG A 173 -0.55 -0.83 -17.41
N VAL A 174 -0.41 -0.87 -16.10
CA VAL A 174 -0.36 -2.13 -15.32
C VAL A 174 -1.76 -2.61 -14.91
N ARG A 175 -2.68 -1.68 -14.67
CA ARG A 175 -4.07 -1.93 -14.29
C ARG A 175 -4.21 -2.91 -13.11
N PRO A 176 -3.63 -2.58 -11.94
CA PRO A 176 -3.81 -3.39 -10.75
C PRO A 176 -5.29 -3.49 -10.37
N MET A 177 -5.72 -4.58 -9.72
CA MET A 177 -7.06 -4.64 -9.14
C MET A 177 -7.24 -3.57 -8.07
N LEU A 178 -6.17 -3.34 -7.31
CA LEU A 178 -6.16 -2.45 -6.16
C LEU A 178 -4.92 -1.56 -6.21
N HIS A 179 -5.13 -0.24 -6.17
CA HIS A 179 -4.12 0.74 -5.80
C HIS A 179 -4.44 1.27 -4.40
N ALA A 180 -3.67 0.85 -3.40
CA ALA A 180 -3.81 1.31 -2.03
C ALA A 180 -2.70 2.33 -1.68
N TYR A 181 -3.08 3.39 -0.98
CA TYR A 181 -2.21 4.49 -0.59
C TYR A 181 -2.73 5.21 0.66
N GLY A 182 -2.02 6.27 1.07
CA GLY A 182 -2.39 7.12 2.20
C GLY A 182 -2.07 8.58 1.94
N HIS A 183 -1.34 9.23 2.86
CA HIS A 183 -0.81 10.59 2.77
C HIS A 183 -1.87 11.72 2.84
N ASP A 184 -2.93 11.62 2.05
CA ASP A 184 -3.99 12.62 1.96
C ASP A 184 -5.06 12.35 3.04
N HIS A 185 -4.81 12.77 4.28
CA HIS A 185 -5.64 12.45 5.47
C HIS A 185 -7.13 12.79 5.34
N GLU A 186 -7.47 13.82 4.56
CA GLU A 186 -8.85 14.27 4.35
C GLU A 186 -9.61 13.45 3.29
N GLN A 187 -8.92 12.59 2.56
CA GLN A 187 -9.47 11.82 1.45
C GLN A 187 -9.56 10.32 1.76
N HIS A 188 -9.55 9.92 3.03
CA HIS A 188 -9.76 8.53 3.44
C HIS A 188 -11.01 7.93 2.80
N GLY A 189 -10.90 6.66 2.38
CA GLY A 189 -11.99 5.89 1.80
C GLY A 189 -11.58 5.19 0.51
N ALA A 190 -12.57 4.62 -0.16
CA ALA A 190 -12.40 3.92 -1.42
C ALA A 190 -13.13 4.64 -2.56
N ARG A 191 -12.51 4.68 -3.73
CA ARG A 191 -13.13 5.14 -4.99
C ARG A 191 -12.93 4.08 -6.06
N VAL A 192 -13.97 3.83 -6.84
CA VAL A 192 -13.89 3.02 -8.06
C VAL A 192 -13.82 4.00 -9.22
N GLU A 193 -12.67 4.07 -9.88
CA GLU A 193 -12.50 4.90 -11.06
C GLU A 193 -12.83 4.06 -12.30
N TRP A 194 -13.95 4.39 -12.93
CA TRP A 194 -14.33 3.88 -14.23
C TRP A 194 -13.61 4.68 -15.29
N GLU A 195 -12.60 4.10 -15.92
CA GLU A 195 -12.06 4.70 -17.12
C GLU A 195 -12.91 4.25 -18.31
N GLN A 196 -13.63 5.19 -18.95
CA GLN A 196 -14.18 4.95 -20.28
C GLN A 196 -12.99 4.77 -21.23
N LEU A 197 -12.58 3.52 -21.42
CA LEU A 197 -11.49 3.21 -22.33
C LEU A 197 -11.91 3.61 -23.75
N ALA A 198 -11.03 4.32 -24.45
CA ALA A 198 -11.07 4.28 -25.90
C ALA A 198 -10.94 2.81 -26.34
N PRO A 199 -11.77 2.30 -27.27
CA PRO A 199 -11.78 0.90 -27.67
C PRO A 199 -10.40 0.34 -28.05
N SER A 200 -9.52 1.19 -28.59
CA SER A 200 -8.12 0.87 -28.92
C SER A 200 -7.27 0.50 -27.71
N SER A 201 -7.43 1.20 -26.58
CA SER A 201 -6.68 0.96 -25.35
C SER A 201 -7.07 -0.34 -24.63
N PHE A 202 -8.30 -0.80 -24.82
CA PHE A 202 -8.74 -2.11 -24.31
C PHE A 202 -8.19 -3.25 -25.17
N ALA A 203 -8.31 -3.15 -26.50
CA ALA A 203 -7.78 -4.14 -27.43
C ALA A 203 -6.26 -4.31 -27.32
N GLN A 204 -5.53 -3.22 -27.08
CA GLN A 204 -4.08 -3.26 -26.90
C GLN A 204 -3.68 -3.93 -25.56
N ALA A 205 -4.42 -3.65 -24.48
CA ALA A 205 -4.22 -4.31 -23.19
C ALA A 205 -4.58 -5.80 -23.24
N GLU A 206 -5.67 -6.18 -23.91
CA GLU A 206 -6.02 -7.59 -24.14
C GLU A 206 -4.96 -8.31 -24.99
N SER A 207 -4.43 -7.65 -26.03
CA SER A 207 -3.36 -8.21 -26.85
C SER A 207 -2.09 -8.46 -26.02
N VAL A 208 -1.67 -7.51 -25.18
CA VAL A 208 -0.52 -7.68 -24.27
C VAL A 208 -0.77 -8.78 -23.24
N ALA A 209 -1.95 -8.82 -22.64
CA ALA A 209 -2.37 -9.86 -21.71
C ALA A 209 -2.32 -11.26 -22.36
N ARG A 210 -2.87 -11.42 -23.57
CA ARG A 210 -2.83 -12.66 -24.35
C ARG A 210 -1.40 -13.07 -24.71
N ARG A 211 -0.56 -12.12 -25.12
CA ARG A 211 0.81 -12.38 -25.57
C ARG A 211 1.77 -12.72 -24.44
N THR A 212 1.48 -12.27 -23.22
CA THR A 212 2.32 -12.51 -22.03
C THR A 212 1.85 -13.68 -21.18
N GLY A 213 0.65 -14.23 -21.45
CA GLY A 213 0.04 -15.28 -20.62
C GLY A 213 -0.25 -14.82 -19.18
N ARG A 214 -0.17 -13.51 -18.90
CA ARG A 214 -0.37 -12.92 -17.58
C ARG A 214 -1.51 -11.90 -17.64
N GLY A 215 -2.64 -12.26 -17.03
CA GLY A 215 -3.73 -11.34 -16.73
C GLY A 215 -4.86 -11.32 -17.77
N ARG A 216 -6.07 -11.00 -17.30
CA ARG A 216 -7.20 -10.54 -18.12
C ARG A 216 -7.08 -9.01 -18.17
N ALA A 217 -7.41 -8.36 -19.28
CA ALA A 217 -7.50 -6.89 -19.28
C ALA A 217 -8.51 -6.46 -18.21
N ARG A 218 -8.07 -5.68 -17.22
CA ARG A 218 -8.94 -5.22 -16.13
C ARG A 218 -9.53 -3.86 -16.52
N PRO A 219 -10.86 -3.73 -16.57
CA PRO A 219 -11.51 -2.46 -16.93
C PRO A 219 -11.47 -1.44 -15.78
N LEU A 220 -11.17 -1.88 -14.56
CA LEU A 220 -11.31 -1.08 -13.34
C LEU A 220 -10.13 -1.31 -12.40
N THR A 221 -9.65 -0.21 -11.80
CA THR A 221 -8.76 -0.22 -10.63
C THR A 221 -9.53 0.33 -9.44
N VAL A 222 -9.59 -0.42 -8.34
CA VAL A 222 -10.10 0.11 -7.07
C VAL A 222 -8.99 0.94 -6.43
N ARG A 223 -9.28 2.18 -6.06
CA ARG A 223 -8.33 3.08 -5.42
C ARG A 223 -8.73 3.29 -3.97
N VAL A 224 -7.82 3.01 -3.04
CA VAL A 224 -8.07 3.10 -1.61
C VAL A 224 -7.07 4.05 -0.98
N ASN A 225 -7.58 5.13 -0.39
CA ASN A 225 -6.84 5.92 0.57
C ASN A 225 -7.14 5.39 1.99
N ALA A 226 -6.14 4.79 2.62
CA ALA A 226 -6.23 4.17 3.92
C ALA A 226 -5.61 5.01 5.04
N ALA A 227 -5.44 6.33 4.85
CA ALA A 227 -4.93 7.23 5.89
C ALA A 227 -5.80 7.18 7.14
N ILE A 228 -5.25 6.66 8.24
CA ILE A 228 -6.00 6.46 9.49
C ILE A 228 -6.13 7.76 10.28
N CYS A 229 -5.05 8.53 10.31
CA CYS A 229 -5.02 9.80 11.00
C CYS A 229 -5.73 10.91 10.22
N ASP A 230 -6.40 11.81 10.95
CA ASP A 230 -6.83 13.09 10.37
C ASP A 230 -5.66 14.10 10.29
N ALA A 231 -5.93 15.30 9.77
CA ALA A 231 -4.92 16.37 9.65
C ALA A 231 -4.30 16.83 11.00
N ARG A 232 -4.85 16.38 12.14
CA ARG A 232 -4.32 16.63 13.49
C ARG A 232 -3.66 15.39 14.10
N TYR A 233 -3.37 14.38 13.28
CA TYR A 233 -2.76 13.11 13.68
C TYR A 233 -3.58 12.29 14.69
N ARG A 234 -4.91 12.45 14.68
CA ARG A 234 -5.80 11.64 15.51
C ARG A 234 -6.26 10.41 14.73
N PRO A 235 -6.14 9.18 15.24
CA PRO A 235 -6.51 7.95 14.53
C PRO A 235 -8.03 7.77 14.56
N VAL A 236 -8.73 8.52 13.72
CA VAL A 236 -10.19 8.61 13.72
C VAL A 236 -10.85 7.77 12.62
N GLN A 237 -10.09 7.40 11.58
CA GLN A 237 -10.61 6.61 10.47
C GLN A 237 -10.46 5.11 10.74
N LEU A 238 -11.33 4.31 10.12
CA LEU A 238 -11.29 2.85 10.24
C LEU A 238 -10.36 2.24 9.17
N PRO A 239 -9.77 1.06 9.45
CA PRO A 239 -9.11 0.25 8.44
C PRO A 239 -10.03 -0.04 7.25
N VAL A 240 -9.49 -0.03 6.05
CA VAL A 240 -10.22 -0.41 4.83
C VAL A 240 -10.02 -1.89 4.56
N VAL A 241 -11.09 -2.61 4.24
CA VAL A 241 -11.05 -4.04 3.94
C VAL A 241 -11.50 -4.27 2.50
N VAL A 242 -10.67 -4.97 1.72
CA VAL A 242 -10.96 -5.31 0.32
C VAL A 242 -10.78 -6.81 0.13
N ASP A 243 -11.82 -7.48 -0.37
CA ASP A 243 -11.76 -8.89 -0.75
C ASP A 243 -11.40 -9.00 -2.24
N LEU A 244 -10.26 -9.60 -2.55
CA LEU A 244 -9.75 -9.76 -3.93
C LEU A 244 -9.80 -11.22 -4.36
N LEU A 245 -10.30 -11.49 -5.56
CA LEU A 245 -10.24 -12.83 -6.16
C LEU A 245 -8.91 -13.00 -6.92
N PRO A 246 -7.98 -13.86 -6.46
CA PRO A 246 -6.74 -14.09 -7.16
C PRO A 246 -7.00 -14.61 -8.57
N SER A 247 -6.23 -14.12 -9.54
CA SER A 247 -6.36 -14.56 -10.93
C SER A 247 -5.76 -15.95 -11.18
N ARG A 248 -5.03 -16.51 -10.21
CA ARG A 248 -4.41 -17.84 -10.25
C ARG A 248 -4.90 -18.68 -9.07
N LYS A 249 -5.26 -19.95 -9.32
CA LYS A 249 -5.57 -20.89 -8.25
C LYS A 249 -4.30 -21.15 -7.40
N PRO A 250 -4.42 -21.28 -6.07
CA PRO A 250 -3.29 -21.72 -5.24
C PRO A 250 -2.74 -23.05 -5.77
N GLY A 251 -1.44 -23.12 -6.09
CA GLY A 251 -0.75 -24.37 -6.43
C GLY A 251 -0.35 -24.61 -7.89
N GLN A 252 -0.66 -23.72 -8.85
CA GLN A 252 -0.09 -23.82 -10.20
C GLN A 252 1.37 -23.31 -10.22
N ARG A 253 2.34 -24.23 -10.28
CA ARG A 253 3.74 -23.91 -10.61
C ARG A 253 3.90 -23.59 -12.10
N ILE A 254 4.88 -22.73 -12.39
CA ILE A 254 5.32 -22.32 -13.73
C ILE A 254 5.95 -23.50 -14.46
#